data_AF-A0A347UG52-F1
#
_entry.id   AF-A0A347UG52-F1
#
_cell.length_a   1.000
_cell.length_b   1.000
_cell.length_c   1.000
_cell.angle_alpha   90.00
_cell.angle_beta   90.00
_cell.angle_gamma   90.00
#
_symmetry.space_group_name_H-M   'P 1'
#
loop_
_entity.id
_entity.type
_entity.pdbx_description
1 polymer ?
#
loop_
_entity_poly.entity_id
_entity_poly.type
_entity_poly.pdbx_seq_one_letter_code
_entity_poly.pdbx_strand_id
1 'polypeptide(L)'
;MTDNIQEFATKARHTPTNKKLSDSQSDESRSLTEIMHRGIRKNGKFREKLTDYSHAFARGEKFDAMKAEMIIRDQFKEHYGETMNQMRLGLKERQENLPETAQKDAFEYARMIEPLIRDGDTMPFYRAYDYVGGALAEKLNITETGAKELMTMAYREIEGRELYDFGKALEKKFIVPEREAEQQAREVKREQTQSLKRT
;
A
#
# COMPACT_ATOMS: atom_id res chain seq x y z
N MET A 1 -15.94 33.13 25.36
CA MET A 1 -14.82 32.27 24.90
C MET A 1 -15.38 31.09 24.10
N THR A 2 -15.99 31.35 22.94
CA THR A 2 -16.67 30.32 22.13
C THR A 2 -16.50 30.56 20.62
N ASP A 3 -15.49 31.34 20.21
CA ASP A 3 -15.34 31.73 18.79
C ASP A 3 -14.17 31.03 18.07
N ASN A 4 -13.51 30.05 18.71
CA ASN A 4 -12.27 29.47 18.16
C ASN A 4 -12.39 28.02 17.63
N ILE A 5 -13.57 27.41 17.70
CA ILE A 5 -13.81 26.05 17.17
C ILE A 5 -14.32 26.11 15.72
N GLN A 6 -15.07 27.16 15.37
CA GLN A 6 -15.65 27.35 14.03
C GLN A 6 -14.59 27.62 12.94
N GLU A 7 -13.45 28.20 13.33
CA GLU A 7 -12.45 28.73 12.38
C GLU A 7 -11.48 27.65 11.85
N PHE A 8 -11.32 26.53 12.56
CA PHE A 8 -10.55 25.37 12.06
C PHE A 8 -11.39 24.41 11.21
N ALA A 9 -12.71 24.34 11.40
CA ALA A 9 -13.61 23.44 10.67
C ALA A 9 -13.97 23.91 9.25
N THR A 10 -13.65 25.16 8.90
CA THR A 10 -14.20 25.84 7.70
C THR A 10 -13.29 25.81 6.46
N LYS A 11 -12.08 25.23 6.53
CA LYS A 11 -11.09 25.32 5.44
C LYS A 11 -11.07 24.19 4.39
N ALA A 12 -12.01 23.25 4.37
CA ALA A 12 -12.00 22.15 3.39
C ALA A 12 -13.39 21.66 2.93
N ARG A 13 -14.36 22.57 2.70
CA ARG A 13 -15.70 22.22 2.19
C ARG A 13 -16.09 23.09 1.00
N HIS A 14 -15.30 23.09 -0.07
CA HIS A 14 -15.57 23.97 -1.21
C HIS A 14 -16.57 23.38 -2.21
N THR A 15 -16.74 22.05 -2.25
CA THR A 15 -17.72 21.41 -3.14
C THR A 15 -19.14 21.44 -2.57
N PRO A 16 -20.18 21.60 -3.43
CA PRO A 16 -21.59 21.57 -2.99
C PRO A 16 -21.96 20.28 -2.24
N THR A 17 -21.32 19.17 -2.59
CA THR A 17 -21.51 17.86 -1.98
C THR A 17 -20.94 17.80 -0.56
N ASN A 18 -19.75 18.37 -0.33
CA ASN A 18 -19.11 18.37 1.00
C ASN A 18 -19.71 19.38 1.98
N LYS A 19 -20.30 20.48 1.50
CA LYS A 19 -20.96 21.49 2.36
C LYS A 19 -22.14 20.94 3.16
N LYS A 20 -22.75 19.84 2.70
CA LYS A 20 -23.93 19.24 3.32
C LYS A 20 -23.62 18.06 4.23
N LEU A 21 -22.34 17.69 4.36
CA LEU A 21 -21.91 16.58 5.20
C LEU A 21 -21.71 17.04 6.64
N SER A 22 -22.03 16.16 7.58
CA SER A 22 -21.56 16.29 8.95
C SER A 22 -20.04 16.10 9.01
N ASP A 23 -19.42 16.52 10.11
CA ASP A 23 -17.99 16.36 10.32
C ASP A 23 -17.58 14.88 10.25
N SER A 24 -18.36 14.00 10.92
CA SER A 24 -18.16 12.55 10.87
C SER A 24 -18.25 11.97 9.46
N GLN A 25 -19.25 12.39 8.67
CA GLN A 25 -19.38 11.93 7.29
C GLN A 25 -18.21 12.40 6.43
N SER A 26 -17.73 13.63 6.67
CA SER A 26 -16.57 14.20 5.97
C SER A 26 -15.28 13.44 6.29
N ASP A 27 -15.05 13.10 7.55
CA ASP A 27 -13.85 12.35 7.99
C ASP A 27 -13.85 10.91 7.48
N GLU A 28 -15.01 10.25 7.51
CA GLU A 28 -15.17 8.90 6.99
C GLU A 28 -14.93 8.86 5.48
N SER A 29 -15.60 9.74 4.72
CA SER A 29 -15.41 9.81 3.27
C SER A 29 -13.96 10.14 2.89
N ARG A 30 -13.26 10.99 3.67
CA ARG A 30 -11.83 11.25 3.48
C ARG A 30 -11.01 9.97 3.63
N SER A 31 -11.25 9.19 4.67
CA SER A 31 -10.59 7.90 4.89
C SER A 31 -10.83 6.94 3.72
N LEU A 32 -12.05 6.92 3.17
CA LEU A 32 -12.37 6.12 1.98
C LEU A 32 -11.59 6.58 0.75
N THR A 33 -11.35 7.88 0.59
CA THR A 33 -10.56 8.41 -0.54
C THR A 33 -9.10 7.97 -0.47
N GLU A 34 -8.52 7.87 0.72
CA GLU A 34 -7.16 7.36 0.92
C GLU A 34 -7.06 5.87 0.55
N ILE A 35 -8.08 5.07 0.92
CA ILE A 35 -8.18 3.66 0.51
C ILE A 35 -8.25 3.55 -1.02
N MET A 36 -9.03 4.41 -1.68
CA MET A 36 -9.11 4.43 -3.15
C MET A 36 -7.77 4.82 -3.77
N HIS A 37 -7.12 5.86 -3.26
CA HIS A 37 -5.83 6.32 -3.74
C HIS A 37 -4.77 5.22 -3.63
N ARG A 38 -4.72 4.54 -2.48
CA ARG A 38 -3.83 3.40 -2.28
C ARG A 38 -4.13 2.25 -3.24
N GLY A 39 -5.40 1.95 -3.50
CA GLY A 39 -5.81 0.94 -4.49
C GLY A 39 -5.32 1.27 -5.90
N ILE A 40 -5.52 2.51 -6.34
CA ILE A 40 -5.10 2.98 -7.66
C ILE A 40 -3.58 2.95 -7.80
N ARG A 41 -2.83 3.46 -6.79
CA ARG A 41 -1.36 3.38 -6.75
C ARG A 41 -0.86 1.94 -6.77
N LYS A 42 -1.53 1.03 -6.06
CA LYS A 42 -1.09 -0.37 -5.96
C LYS A 42 -1.23 -1.12 -7.28
N ASN A 43 -2.41 -1.06 -7.90
CA ASN A 43 -2.73 -1.92 -9.05
C ASN A 43 -3.69 -1.30 -10.07
N GLY A 44 -3.96 0.01 -9.98
CA GLY A 44 -4.89 0.70 -10.87
C GLY A 44 -6.36 0.33 -10.68
N LYS A 45 -6.73 -0.43 -9.64
CA LYS A 45 -8.12 -0.85 -9.39
C LYS A 45 -8.75 -0.03 -8.28
N PHE A 46 -9.98 0.41 -8.52
CA PHE A 46 -10.79 1.11 -7.53
C PHE A 46 -12.29 0.84 -7.63
N ARG A 47 -12.81 0.34 -8.77
CA ARG A 47 -14.27 0.25 -9.01
C ARG A 47 -15.01 -0.64 -8.01
N GLU A 48 -14.57 -1.89 -7.84
CA GLU A 48 -15.18 -2.84 -6.89
C GLU A 48 -15.17 -2.28 -5.47
N LYS A 49 -13.99 -1.83 -5.01
CA LYS A 49 -13.85 -1.19 -3.70
C LYS A 49 -14.76 0.03 -3.56
N LEU A 50 -14.81 0.90 -4.56
CA LEU A 50 -15.65 2.08 -4.53
C LEU A 50 -17.12 1.69 -4.39
N THR A 51 -17.59 0.69 -5.14
CA THR A 51 -18.96 0.17 -4.99
C THR A 51 -19.20 -0.36 -3.58
N ASP A 52 -18.33 -1.24 -3.07
CA ASP A 52 -18.45 -1.85 -1.74
C ASP A 52 -18.46 -0.80 -0.62
N TYR A 53 -17.50 0.13 -0.66
CA TYR A 53 -17.41 1.20 0.32
C TYR A 53 -18.51 2.23 0.20
N SER A 54 -19.07 2.46 -0.99
CA SER A 54 -20.23 3.35 -1.14
C SER A 54 -21.48 2.74 -0.50
N HIS A 55 -21.68 1.43 -0.63
CA HIS A 55 -22.73 0.71 0.09
C HIS A 55 -22.53 0.71 1.60
N ALA A 56 -21.28 0.52 2.05
CA ALA A 56 -20.96 0.58 3.48
C ALA A 56 -21.18 1.98 4.05
N PHE A 57 -20.69 3.02 3.37
CA PHE A 57 -20.80 4.42 3.81
C PHE A 57 -22.24 4.92 3.85
N ALA A 58 -23.10 4.47 2.93
CA ALA A 58 -24.53 4.82 2.94
C ALA A 58 -25.32 4.11 4.06
N ARG A 59 -24.74 3.10 4.72
CA ARG A 59 -25.47 2.27 5.69
C ARG A 59 -25.74 3.04 6.97
N GLY A 60 -27.02 3.29 7.25
CA GLY A 60 -27.43 4.05 8.43
C GLY A 60 -27.43 5.57 8.19
N GLU A 61 -27.11 6.00 6.96
CA GLU A 61 -27.11 7.39 6.56
C GLU A 61 -28.40 7.81 5.85
N LYS A 62 -28.63 9.12 5.76
CA LYS A 62 -29.80 9.71 5.05
C LYS A 62 -29.59 9.83 3.54
N PHE A 63 -28.63 9.10 2.97
CA PHE A 63 -28.33 9.09 1.55
C PHE A 63 -28.10 7.66 1.05
N ASP A 64 -28.30 7.43 -0.24
CA ASP A 64 -28.10 6.13 -0.87
C ASP A 64 -26.65 5.91 -1.33
N ALA A 65 -26.36 4.69 -1.78
CA ALA A 65 -25.03 4.31 -2.26
C ALA A 65 -24.58 5.14 -3.48
N MET A 66 -25.49 5.59 -4.34
CA MET A 66 -25.15 6.43 -5.49
C MET A 66 -24.62 7.79 -5.04
N LYS A 67 -25.30 8.40 -4.06
CA LYS A 67 -24.86 9.67 -3.48
C LYS A 67 -23.58 9.49 -2.66
N ALA A 68 -23.42 8.38 -1.94
CA ALA A 68 -22.18 8.02 -1.25
C ALA A 68 -21.00 7.92 -2.23
N GLU A 69 -21.18 7.24 -3.37
CA GLU A 69 -20.15 7.14 -4.41
C GLU A 69 -19.75 8.51 -4.95
N MET A 70 -20.74 9.38 -5.21
CA MET A 70 -20.50 10.74 -5.68
C MET A 70 -19.70 11.56 -4.65
N ILE A 71 -20.05 11.47 -3.36
CA ILE A 71 -19.30 12.13 -2.27
C ILE A 71 -17.82 11.68 -2.28
N ILE A 72 -17.58 10.37 -2.32
CA ILE A 72 -16.21 9.82 -2.30
C ILE A 72 -15.43 10.28 -3.53
N ARG A 73 -16.06 10.31 -4.72
CA ARG A 73 -15.42 10.79 -5.96
C ARG A 73 -15.09 12.28 -5.91
N ASP A 74 -16.01 13.11 -5.42
CA ASP A 74 -15.81 14.55 -5.30
C ASP A 74 -14.69 14.87 -4.32
N GLN A 75 -14.68 14.22 -3.15
CA GLN A 75 -13.60 14.36 -2.18
C GLN A 75 -12.26 13.88 -2.70
N PHE A 76 -12.25 12.77 -3.44
CA PHE A 76 -11.01 12.28 -4.05
C PHE A 76 -10.43 13.35 -4.98
N LYS A 77 -11.27 13.94 -5.83
CA LYS A 77 -10.85 15.00 -6.75
C LYS A 77 -10.40 16.26 -6.01
N GLU A 78 -11.09 16.66 -4.95
CA GLU A 78 -10.70 17.79 -4.10
C GLU A 78 -9.35 17.55 -3.41
N HIS A 79 -9.11 16.33 -2.93
CA HIS A 79 -7.90 16.00 -2.18
C HIS A 79 -6.66 15.77 -3.06
N TYR A 80 -6.84 15.15 -4.24
CA TYR A 80 -5.73 14.76 -5.13
C TYR A 80 -5.63 15.59 -6.41
N GLY A 81 -6.57 16.51 -6.66
CA GLY A 81 -6.57 17.38 -7.84
C GLY A 81 -7.01 16.71 -9.16
N GLU A 82 -7.24 15.40 -9.15
CA GLU A 82 -7.65 14.62 -10.32
C GLU A 82 -8.71 13.57 -9.95
N THR A 83 -9.49 13.13 -10.94
CA THR A 83 -10.43 12.01 -10.72
C THR A 83 -9.70 10.68 -10.61
N MET A 84 -10.30 9.71 -9.92
CA MET A 84 -9.77 8.34 -9.83
C MET A 84 -9.43 7.71 -11.19
N ASN A 85 -10.23 7.99 -12.23
CA ASN A 85 -9.96 7.47 -13.57
C ASN A 85 -8.82 8.21 -14.27
N GLN A 86 -8.69 9.54 -14.08
CA GLN A 86 -7.54 10.29 -14.58
C GLN A 86 -6.24 9.77 -13.95
N MET A 87 -6.22 9.59 -12.64
CA MET A 87 -5.07 9.01 -11.94
C MET A 87 -4.69 7.63 -12.50
N ARG A 88 -5.68 6.73 -12.64
CA ARG A 88 -5.47 5.39 -13.19
C ARG A 88 -4.88 5.44 -14.61
N LEU A 89 -5.42 6.30 -15.46
CA LEU A 89 -4.93 6.45 -16.84
C LEU A 89 -3.53 7.05 -16.87
N GLY A 90 -3.24 8.06 -16.05
CA GLY A 90 -1.91 8.66 -15.97
C GLY A 90 -0.84 7.68 -15.48
N LEU A 91 -1.17 6.81 -14.51
CA LEU A 91 -0.26 5.73 -14.08
C LEU A 91 0.01 4.74 -15.21
N LYS A 92 -1.03 4.38 -15.97
CA LYS A 92 -0.91 3.47 -17.12
C LYS A 92 -0.03 4.08 -18.22
N GLU A 93 -0.29 5.34 -18.58
CA GLU A 93 0.47 6.07 -19.59
C GLU A 93 1.96 6.18 -19.21
N ARG A 94 2.27 6.48 -17.95
CA ARG A 94 3.66 6.50 -17.47
C ARG A 94 4.34 5.13 -17.52
N GLN A 95 3.59 4.06 -17.28
CA GLN A 95 4.11 2.70 -17.40
C GLN A 95 4.33 2.28 -18.87
N GLU A 96 3.58 2.83 -19.81
CA GLU A 96 3.79 2.62 -21.26
C GLU A 96 4.95 3.50 -21.79
N ASN A 97 5.26 4.62 -21.13
CA ASN A 97 6.29 5.59 -21.51
C ASN A 97 7.37 5.72 -20.44
N LEU A 98 7.97 4.58 -20.07
CA LEU A 98 9.03 4.54 -19.06
C LEU A 98 10.29 5.29 -19.53
N PRO A 99 11.03 5.95 -18.62
CA PRO A 99 12.32 6.54 -18.95
C PRO A 99 13.32 5.45 -19.37
N GLU A 100 14.32 5.83 -20.18
CA GLU A 100 15.38 4.91 -20.62
C GLU A 100 16.15 4.28 -19.44
N THR A 101 16.18 4.95 -18.28
CA THR A 101 16.81 4.43 -17.07
C THR A 101 15.98 3.38 -16.33
N ALA A 102 14.71 3.17 -16.69
CA ALA A 102 13.76 2.38 -15.90
C ALA A 102 14.23 0.93 -15.70
N GLN A 103 14.82 0.30 -16.71
CA GLN A 103 15.32 -1.07 -16.62
C GLN A 103 16.50 -1.17 -15.64
N LYS A 104 17.45 -0.23 -15.73
CA LYS A 104 18.59 -0.13 -14.81
C LYS A 104 18.12 0.13 -13.38
N ASP A 105 17.21 1.10 -13.22
CA ASP A 105 16.62 1.43 -11.92
C ASP A 105 15.90 0.22 -11.31
N ALA A 106 15.08 -0.49 -12.12
CA ALA A 106 14.38 -1.67 -11.66
C ALA A 106 15.33 -2.79 -11.20
N PHE A 107 16.45 -2.98 -11.90
CA PHE A 107 17.49 -3.91 -11.48
C PHE A 107 18.16 -3.50 -10.17
N GLU A 108 18.55 -2.23 -10.03
CA GLU A 108 19.15 -1.70 -8.81
C GLU A 108 18.23 -1.90 -7.60
N TYR A 109 16.93 -1.62 -7.75
CA TYR A 109 15.93 -1.85 -6.70
C TYR A 109 15.71 -3.34 -6.41
N ALA A 110 15.74 -4.22 -7.43
CA ALA A 110 15.70 -5.66 -7.21
C ALA A 110 16.89 -6.14 -6.38
N ARG A 111 18.09 -5.58 -6.58
CA ARG A 111 19.28 -5.91 -5.78
C ARG A 111 19.21 -5.45 -4.33
N MET A 112 18.41 -4.43 -4.02
CA MET A 112 18.19 -3.99 -2.63
C MET A 112 17.46 -5.03 -1.78
N ILE A 113 16.84 -6.05 -2.37
CA ILE A 113 16.17 -7.13 -1.63
C ILE A 113 17.15 -7.94 -0.79
N GLU A 114 18.35 -8.23 -1.31
CA GLU A 114 19.33 -9.04 -0.60
C GLU A 114 19.72 -8.47 0.77
N PRO A 115 20.18 -7.21 0.88
CA PRO A 115 20.53 -6.65 2.17
C PRO A 115 19.33 -6.57 3.13
N LEU A 116 18.09 -6.40 2.64
CA LEU A 116 16.89 -6.41 3.50
C LEU A 116 16.58 -7.79 4.09
N ILE A 117 16.92 -8.87 3.38
CA ILE A 117 16.74 -10.24 3.87
C ILE A 117 17.90 -10.65 4.79
N ARG A 118 19.11 -10.17 4.51
CA ARG A 118 20.35 -10.64 5.15
C ARG A 118 20.77 -9.80 6.36
N ASP A 119 20.60 -8.48 6.29
CA ASP A 119 21.25 -7.53 7.20
C ASP A 119 20.19 -6.84 8.10
N GLY A 120 20.55 -6.49 9.34
CA GLY A 120 19.70 -5.70 10.24
C GLY A 120 18.47 -6.44 10.77
N ASP A 121 17.32 -5.73 10.84
CA ASP A 121 16.01 -6.34 11.14
C ASP A 121 15.53 -7.09 9.88
N THR A 122 15.91 -8.36 9.79
CA THR A 122 15.72 -9.18 8.59
C THR A 122 14.25 -9.29 8.24
N MET A 123 13.92 -9.11 6.96
CA MET A 123 12.55 -9.24 6.49
C MET A 123 12.41 -10.35 5.45
N PRO A 124 11.33 -11.16 5.51
CA PRO A 124 11.05 -12.13 4.46
C PRO A 124 10.88 -11.43 3.10
N PHE A 125 11.23 -12.15 2.04
CA PHE A 125 11.19 -11.74 0.65
C PHE A 125 9.92 -10.98 0.28
N TYR A 126 8.73 -11.47 0.67
CA TYR A 126 7.48 -10.78 0.31
C TYR A 126 7.43 -9.35 0.89
N ARG A 127 7.96 -9.11 2.09
CA ARG A 127 8.03 -7.78 2.70
C ARG A 127 9.11 -6.92 2.03
N ALA A 128 10.28 -7.50 1.77
CA ALA A 128 11.35 -6.81 1.04
C ALA A 128 10.87 -6.37 -0.34
N TYR A 129 10.26 -7.30 -1.09
CA TYR A 129 9.71 -7.09 -2.42
C TYR A 129 8.58 -6.06 -2.43
N ASP A 130 7.69 -6.10 -1.44
CA ASP A 130 6.65 -5.09 -1.28
C ASP A 130 7.25 -3.70 -0.99
N TYR A 131 8.25 -3.62 -0.11
CA TYR A 131 8.90 -2.36 0.27
C TYR A 131 9.64 -1.72 -0.91
N VAL A 132 10.56 -2.45 -1.56
CA VAL A 132 11.35 -1.89 -2.66
C VAL A 132 10.49 -1.65 -3.90
N GLY A 133 9.48 -2.49 -4.15
CA GLY A 133 8.54 -2.31 -5.25
C GLY A 133 7.68 -1.05 -5.08
N GLY A 134 7.27 -0.74 -3.84
CA GLY A 134 6.63 0.54 -3.52
C GLY A 134 7.54 1.73 -3.79
N ALA A 135 8.78 1.67 -3.33
CA ALA A 135 9.74 2.76 -3.52
C ALA A 135 10.09 2.99 -5.00
N LEU A 136 10.19 1.94 -5.82
CA LEU A 136 10.39 2.07 -7.26
C LEU A 136 9.13 2.64 -7.95
N ALA A 137 7.95 2.20 -7.54
CA ALA A 137 6.69 2.73 -8.07
C ALA A 137 6.53 4.22 -7.80
N GLU A 138 6.97 4.70 -6.64
CA GLU A 138 7.03 6.13 -6.32
C GLU A 138 8.04 6.85 -7.22
N LYS A 139 9.26 6.33 -7.35
CA LYS A 139 10.32 6.91 -8.20
C LYS A 139 9.88 7.06 -9.66
N LEU A 140 9.28 6.02 -10.23
CA LEU A 140 8.82 6.02 -11.63
C LEU A 140 7.41 6.58 -11.79
N ASN A 141 6.72 6.88 -10.69
CA ASN A 141 5.33 7.30 -10.65
C ASN A 141 4.38 6.37 -11.44
N ILE A 142 4.54 5.05 -11.26
CA ILE A 142 3.71 4.00 -11.86
C ILE A 142 2.99 3.19 -10.79
N THR A 143 2.29 2.13 -11.17
CA THR A 143 1.67 1.22 -10.19
C THR A 143 2.71 0.34 -9.48
N GLU A 144 2.46 -0.03 -8.23
CA GLU A 144 3.33 -1.00 -7.52
C GLU A 144 3.42 -2.33 -8.25
N THR A 145 2.31 -2.81 -8.81
CA THR A 145 2.30 -4.01 -9.65
C THR A 145 3.24 -3.85 -10.85
N GLY A 146 3.16 -2.74 -11.58
CA GLY A 146 4.05 -2.48 -12.71
C GLY A 146 5.53 -2.37 -12.32
N ALA A 147 5.84 -1.71 -11.21
CA ALA A 147 7.21 -1.62 -10.71
C ALA A 147 7.79 -2.98 -10.34
N LYS A 148 7.00 -3.84 -9.69
CA LYS A 148 7.37 -5.21 -9.34
C LYS A 148 7.60 -6.10 -10.55
N GLU A 149 6.75 -5.98 -11.57
CA GLU A 149 6.93 -6.66 -12.85
C GLU A 149 8.24 -6.23 -13.52
N LEU A 150 8.53 -4.93 -13.58
CA LEU A 150 9.79 -4.41 -14.12
C LEU A 150 11.00 -4.93 -13.37
N MET A 151 10.97 -4.95 -12.04
CA MET A 151 12.05 -5.51 -11.23
C MET A 151 12.31 -6.98 -11.54
N THR A 152 11.25 -7.77 -11.62
CA THR A 152 11.35 -9.21 -11.93
C THR A 152 11.94 -9.42 -13.31
N MET A 153 11.47 -8.67 -14.32
CA MET A 153 11.97 -8.75 -15.68
C MET A 153 13.44 -8.33 -15.79
N ALA A 154 13.80 -7.17 -15.24
CA ALA A 154 15.16 -6.64 -15.29
C ALA A 154 16.15 -7.56 -14.57
N TYR A 155 15.76 -8.10 -13.41
CA TYR A 155 16.59 -9.06 -12.68
C TYR A 155 16.81 -10.33 -13.49
N ARG A 156 15.76 -10.90 -14.09
CA ARG A 156 15.87 -12.11 -14.91
C ARG A 156 16.76 -11.92 -16.13
N GLU A 157 16.64 -10.78 -16.80
CA GLU A 157 17.42 -10.48 -17.99
C GLU A 157 18.92 -10.34 -17.70
N ILE A 158 19.27 -9.74 -16.56
CA ILE A 158 20.67 -9.48 -16.18
C ILE A 158 21.30 -10.66 -15.44
N GLU A 159 20.57 -11.30 -14.53
CA GLU A 159 21.10 -12.37 -13.66
C GLU A 159 20.79 -13.78 -14.17
N GLY A 160 19.97 -13.90 -15.22
CA GLY A 160 19.61 -15.18 -15.84
C GLY A 160 18.76 -16.10 -14.94
N ARG A 161 18.15 -15.56 -13.88
CA ARG A 161 17.32 -16.33 -12.93
C ARG A 161 16.16 -15.50 -12.39
N GLU A 162 15.15 -16.19 -11.86
CA GLU A 162 13.96 -15.53 -11.29
C GLU A 162 14.26 -14.86 -9.95
N LEU A 163 13.79 -13.61 -9.78
CA LEU A 163 13.98 -12.82 -8.56
C LEU A 163 13.34 -13.49 -7.34
N TYR A 164 12.19 -14.11 -7.52
CA TYR A 164 11.49 -14.85 -6.46
C TYR A 164 12.34 -15.99 -5.92
N ASP A 165 12.89 -16.83 -6.81
CA ASP A 165 13.69 -17.99 -6.41
C ASP A 165 14.97 -17.56 -5.69
N PHE A 166 15.62 -16.49 -6.19
CA PHE A 166 16.75 -15.88 -5.50
C PHE A 166 16.38 -15.43 -4.09
N GLY A 167 15.28 -14.68 -3.94
CA GLY A 167 14.80 -14.22 -2.64
C GLY A 167 14.47 -15.35 -1.66
N LYS A 168 13.80 -16.41 -2.14
CA LYS A 168 13.49 -17.60 -1.32
C LYS A 168 14.74 -18.36 -0.90
N ALA A 169 15.76 -18.43 -1.75
CA ALA A 169 17.04 -19.03 -1.40
C ALA A 169 17.75 -18.23 -0.28
N LEU A 170 17.68 -16.89 -0.32
CA LEU A 170 18.20 -16.02 0.73
C LEU A 170 17.45 -16.23 2.06
N GLU A 171 16.11 -16.27 2.04
CA GLU A 171 15.33 -16.52 3.26
C GLU A 171 15.72 -17.86 3.91
N LYS A 172 15.87 -18.92 3.09
CA LYS A 172 16.29 -20.23 3.58
C LYS A 172 17.67 -20.18 4.23
N LYS A 173 18.56 -19.34 3.71
CA LYS A 173 19.93 -19.21 4.21
C LYS A 173 20.02 -18.36 5.49
N PHE A 174 19.26 -17.28 5.58
CA PHE A 174 19.45 -16.26 6.62
C PHE A 174 18.31 -16.21 7.65
N ILE A 175 17.05 -16.39 7.24
CA ILE A 175 15.89 -16.20 8.12
C ILE A 175 15.42 -17.51 8.77
N VAL A 176 15.42 -18.61 8.02
CA VAL A 176 14.96 -19.91 8.55
C VAL A 176 15.76 -20.35 9.78
N PRO A 177 17.11 -20.29 9.80
CA PRO A 177 17.89 -20.68 10.97
C PRO A 177 17.56 -19.84 12.22
N GLU A 178 17.39 -18.52 12.06
CA GLU A 178 17.02 -17.62 13.16
C GLU A 178 15.64 -17.95 13.73
N ARG A 179 14.66 -18.22 12.87
CA ARG A 179 13.32 -18.62 13.29
C ARG A 179 13.29 -19.94 14.02
N GLU A 180 14.05 -20.93 13.54
CA GLU A 180 14.17 -22.23 14.20
C GLU A 180 14.82 -22.09 15.59
N ALA A 181 15.89 -21.29 15.70
CA ALA A 181 16.54 -21.00 16.98
C ALA A 181 15.59 -20.27 17.96
N GLU A 182 14.82 -19.28 17.48
CA GLU A 182 13.81 -18.61 18.29
C GLU A 182 12.70 -19.57 18.76
N GLN A 183 12.23 -20.46 17.89
CA GLN A 183 11.20 -21.44 18.23
C GLN A 183 11.70 -22.41 19.30
N GLN A 184 12.89 -22.97 19.14
CA GLN A 184 13.52 -23.84 20.14
C GLN A 184 13.71 -23.12 21.48
N ALA A 185 14.17 -21.86 21.46
CA ALA A 185 14.32 -21.08 22.68
C ALA A 185 12.97 -20.82 23.39
N ARG A 186 11.89 -20.61 22.63
CA ARG A 186 10.53 -20.45 23.19
C ARG A 186 10.00 -21.75 23.76
N GLU A 187 10.26 -22.89 23.12
CA GLU A 187 9.87 -24.22 23.61
C GLU A 187 10.59 -24.57 24.92
N VAL A 188 11.91 -24.39 24.97
CA VAL A 188 12.70 -24.60 26.21
C VAL A 188 12.19 -23.71 27.35
N LYS A 189 11.89 -22.43 27.08
CA LYS A 189 11.29 -21.53 28.09
C LYS A 189 9.92 -22.01 28.56
N ARG A 190 9.08 -22.55 27.65
CA ARG A 190 7.76 -23.10 28.01
C ARG A 190 7.90 -24.34 28.89
N GLU A 191 8.80 -25.26 28.57
CA GLU A 191 9.06 -26.47 29.36
C GLU A 191 9.62 -26.15 30.76
N GLN A 192 10.54 -25.19 30.86
CA GLN A 192 11.06 -24.70 32.14
C GLN A 192 9.97 -24.04 33.00
N THR A 193 9.09 -23.24 32.39
CA THR A 193 7.98 -22.60 33.12
C THR A 193 6.92 -23.61 33.57
N GLN A 194 6.69 -24.68 32.79
CA GLN A 194 5.74 -25.74 33.16
C GLN A 194 6.29 -26.69 34.24
N SER A 195 7.59 -26.97 34.24
CA SER A 195 8.23 -27.79 35.29
C SER A 195 8.26 -27.08 36.65
N LEU A 196 8.53 -25.77 36.68
CA LEU A 196 8.46 -24.95 37.90
C LEU A 196 7.07 -24.86 38.54
N LYS A 197 5.99 -25.03 37.77
CA LYS A 197 4.61 -25.02 38.29
C LYS A 197 4.13 -26.38 38.84
N ARG A 198 4.92 -27.44 38.67
CA ARG A 198 4.59 -28.81 39.11
C ARG A 198 5.35 -29.22 40.39
N THR A 199 6.17 -28.33 40.93
CA THR A 199 6.89 -28.50 42.20
C THR A 199 6.23 -27.64 43.25
#